data_AF-A0A2A2VQ04-F1
#
_entry.id   AF-A0A2A2VQ04-F1
#
_cell.length_a   1.000
_cell.length_b   1.000
_cell.length_c   1.000
_cell.angle_alpha   90.00
_cell.angle_beta   90.00
_cell.angle_gamma   90.00
#
_symmetry.space_group_name_H-M   'P 1'
#
loop_
_entity.id
_entity.type
_entity.pdbx_description
1 polymer ?
#
loop_
_entity_poly.entity_id
_entity_poly.type
_entity_poly.pdbx_seq_one_letter_code
_entity_poly.pdbx_strand_id
1 'polypeptide(L)'
;MRRDCQTLEGKPDTGKPGDRSLRILIPRLLPVLYEIRNNRGVGHVGGDVNPNLMDASAVYSMASWTLAELVRIFHNVKTDQAEAAVNGLVERKTPLIWSVGTARRVLDADMTASDQTLLLLHQATGWMSEADLLNSIEYSNPSVYRAGVLASLHKARKIEYDRTGKRAHISPTGSDYVEKTLIGPRMALKK
;
A
#
# COMPACT_ATOMS: atom_id res chain seq x y z
N MET A 1 -4.81 -28.81 3.15
CA MET A 1 -4.40 -27.65 2.32
C MET A 1 -3.70 -28.04 1.02
N ARG A 2 -2.44 -28.52 1.03
CA ARG A 2 -1.73 -28.86 -0.23
C ARG A 2 -2.48 -29.83 -1.14
N ARG A 3 -3.02 -30.91 -0.56
CA ARG A 3 -3.82 -31.91 -1.29
C ARG A 3 -5.08 -31.29 -1.91
N ASP A 4 -5.81 -30.49 -1.15
CA ASP A 4 -7.06 -29.86 -1.60
C ASP A 4 -6.81 -28.84 -2.72
N CYS A 5 -5.72 -28.08 -2.63
CA CYS A 5 -5.25 -27.18 -3.69
C CYS A 5 -4.92 -27.96 -4.98
N GLN A 6 -4.21 -29.08 -4.87
CA GLN A 6 -3.90 -29.95 -6.02
C GLN A 6 -5.17 -30.54 -6.64
N THR A 7 -6.15 -30.93 -5.83
CA THR A 7 -7.44 -31.41 -6.32
C THR A 7 -8.18 -30.33 -7.11
N LEU A 8 -8.13 -29.07 -6.68
CA LEU A 8 -8.70 -27.95 -7.42
C LEU A 8 -7.98 -27.70 -8.76
N GLU A 9 -6.65 -27.81 -8.78
CA GLU A 9 -5.84 -27.65 -9.98
C GLU A 9 -6.15 -28.70 -11.06
N GLY A 10 -6.48 -29.93 -10.63
CA GLY A 10 -6.82 -31.04 -11.52
C GLY A 10 -8.23 -31.00 -12.11
N LYS A 11 -9.10 -30.08 -11.66
CA LYS A 11 -10.45 -29.95 -12.23
C LYS A 11 -10.38 -29.38 -13.66
N PRO A 12 -11.28 -29.76 -14.57
CA PRO A 12 -11.30 -29.22 -15.93
C PRO A 12 -11.61 -27.72 -15.93
N ASP A 13 -11.14 -27.03 -16.97
CA ASP A 13 -11.51 -25.64 -17.23
C ASP A 13 -13.00 -25.54 -17.52
N THR A 14 -13.69 -24.63 -16.81
CA THR A 14 -15.12 -24.40 -16.98
C THR A 14 -15.44 -23.29 -17.99
N GLY A 15 -14.43 -22.58 -18.50
CA GLY A 15 -14.60 -21.44 -19.42
C GLY A 15 -15.22 -20.19 -18.78
N LYS A 16 -15.53 -20.24 -17.48
CA LYS A 16 -16.13 -19.11 -16.76
C LYS A 16 -15.09 -18.04 -16.42
N PRO A 17 -15.45 -16.75 -16.44
CA PRO A 17 -14.58 -15.69 -15.93
C PRO A 17 -14.11 -16.01 -14.51
N GLY A 18 -12.80 -15.96 -14.27
CA GLY A 18 -12.21 -16.28 -12.96
C GLY A 18 -11.93 -17.76 -12.71
N ASP A 19 -12.28 -18.68 -13.62
CA ASP A 19 -12.02 -20.13 -13.48
C ASP A 19 -10.54 -20.41 -13.16
N ARG A 20 -9.64 -19.88 -13.98
CA ARG A 20 -8.21 -20.07 -13.81
C ARG A 20 -7.71 -19.53 -12.47
N SER A 21 -8.30 -18.46 -11.98
CA SER A 21 -7.93 -17.88 -10.68
C SER A 21 -8.31 -18.80 -9.53
N LEU A 22 -9.53 -19.36 -9.57
CA LEU A 22 -10.03 -20.27 -8.54
C LEU A 22 -9.37 -21.65 -8.57
N ARG A 23 -9.09 -22.19 -9.76
CA ARG A 23 -8.50 -23.53 -9.91
C ARG A 23 -6.99 -23.55 -9.83
N ILE A 24 -6.31 -22.53 -10.37
CA ILE A 24 -4.86 -22.55 -10.56
C ILE A 24 -4.16 -21.49 -9.72
N LEU A 25 -4.55 -20.22 -9.83
CA LEU A 25 -3.75 -19.14 -9.22
C LEU A 25 -3.86 -19.14 -7.68
N ILE A 26 -5.06 -19.08 -7.13
CA ILE A 26 -5.28 -19.08 -5.67
C ILE A 26 -4.75 -20.38 -5.06
N PRO A 27 -5.04 -21.58 -5.61
CA PRO A 27 -4.50 -22.83 -5.07
C PRO A 27 -2.97 -22.94 -5.09
N ARG A 28 -2.28 -22.31 -6.04
CA ARG A 28 -0.80 -22.25 -6.05
C ARG A 28 -0.24 -21.21 -5.09
N LEU A 29 -0.98 -20.14 -4.83
CA LEU A 29 -0.57 -19.06 -3.94
C LEU A 29 -0.71 -19.43 -2.46
N LEU A 30 -1.82 -20.06 -2.09
CA LEU A 30 -2.15 -20.39 -0.70
C LEU A 30 -1.07 -21.24 0.01
N PRO A 31 -0.48 -22.28 -0.60
CA PRO A 31 0.66 -23.01 -0.04
C PRO A 31 1.82 -22.09 0.35
N VAL A 32 2.23 -21.19 -0.55
CA VAL A 32 3.34 -20.27 -0.29
C VAL A 32 3.01 -19.31 0.86
N LEU A 33 1.80 -18.75 0.86
CA LEU A 33 1.32 -17.88 1.94
C LEU A 33 1.35 -18.60 3.29
N TYR A 34 0.87 -19.85 3.35
CA TYR A 34 0.90 -20.66 4.56
C TYR A 34 2.32 -20.96 5.02
N GLU A 35 3.22 -21.35 4.11
CA GLU A 35 4.61 -21.65 4.47
C GLU A 35 5.32 -20.45 5.10
N ILE A 36 5.20 -19.25 4.49
CA ILE A 36 5.82 -18.04 5.03
C ILE A 36 5.20 -17.66 6.38
N ARG A 37 3.86 -17.70 6.51
CA ARG A 37 3.18 -17.26 7.75
C ARG A 37 3.31 -18.27 8.90
N ASN A 38 3.23 -19.57 8.64
CA ASN A 38 3.12 -20.60 9.67
C ASN A 38 4.44 -21.31 9.97
N ASN A 39 5.28 -21.55 8.95
CA ASN A 39 6.40 -22.48 9.07
C ASN A 39 7.77 -21.79 9.06
N ARG A 40 7.87 -20.55 8.55
CA ARG A 40 9.15 -19.83 8.48
C ARG A 40 9.63 -19.29 9.84
N GLY A 41 8.70 -18.86 10.70
CA GLY A 41 9.01 -18.28 12.03
C GLY A 41 9.47 -19.28 13.11
N VAL A 42 9.32 -20.59 12.88
CA VAL A 42 9.68 -21.65 13.85
C VAL A 42 11.09 -22.25 13.66
N GLY A 43 11.81 -21.87 12.58
CA GLY A 43 13.13 -22.45 12.25
C GLY A 43 14.25 -21.47 11.89
N HIS A 44 13.97 -20.18 11.72
CA HIS A 44 14.94 -19.20 11.18
C HIS A 44 15.31 -18.08 12.17
N VAL A 45 15.53 -18.42 13.43
CA VAL A 45 15.98 -17.47 14.47
C VAL A 45 17.48 -17.10 14.37
N GLY A 46 18.19 -17.51 13.31
CA GLY A 46 19.66 -17.52 13.27
C GLY A 46 20.33 -16.93 12.03
N GLY A 47 19.71 -15.95 11.36
CA GLY A 47 20.34 -15.22 10.25
C GLY A 47 20.76 -13.81 10.64
N ASP A 48 21.82 -13.27 10.01
CA ASP A 48 22.30 -11.89 10.24
C ASP A 48 21.29 -10.81 9.78
N VAL A 49 20.32 -11.19 8.96
CA VAL A 49 19.27 -10.30 8.43
C VAL A 49 17.91 -10.74 8.95
N ASN A 50 17.21 -9.84 9.62
CA ASN A 50 15.85 -10.06 10.10
C ASN A 50 14.85 -10.12 8.92
N PRO A 51 14.18 -11.26 8.66
CA PRO A 51 13.29 -11.43 7.51
C PRO A 51 11.87 -10.86 7.73
N ASN A 52 11.54 -10.40 8.95
CA ASN A 52 10.15 -10.09 9.34
C ASN A 52 9.45 -9.10 8.40
N LEU A 53 10.13 -8.03 7.98
CA LEU A 53 9.52 -7.03 7.09
C LEU A 53 9.24 -7.63 5.70
N MET A 54 10.19 -8.39 5.15
CA MET A 54 10.03 -9.06 3.86
C MET A 54 8.88 -10.08 3.91
N ASP A 55 8.82 -10.88 4.97
CA ASP A 55 7.79 -11.90 5.17
C ASP A 55 6.41 -11.28 5.37
N ALA A 56 6.29 -10.28 6.22
CA ALA A 56 5.04 -9.56 6.45
C ALA A 56 4.54 -8.91 5.15
N SER A 57 5.43 -8.31 4.37
CA SER A 57 5.09 -7.68 3.08
C SER A 57 4.60 -8.72 2.06
N ALA A 58 5.26 -9.87 1.99
CA ALA A 58 4.86 -10.97 1.11
C ALA A 58 3.50 -11.56 1.51
N VAL A 59 3.32 -11.87 2.80
CA VAL A 59 2.06 -12.42 3.34
C VAL A 59 0.91 -11.45 3.11
N TYR A 60 1.11 -10.17 3.44
CA TYR A 60 0.11 -9.12 3.21
C TYR A 60 -0.28 -9.04 1.73
N SER A 61 0.71 -8.95 0.82
CA SER A 61 0.45 -8.81 -0.61
C SER A 61 -0.30 -10.01 -1.20
N MET A 62 0.10 -11.24 -0.82
CA MET A 62 -0.57 -12.47 -1.27
C MET A 62 -2.00 -12.59 -0.73
N ALA A 63 -2.23 -12.22 0.54
CA ALA A 63 -3.56 -12.22 1.14
C ALA A 63 -4.47 -11.16 0.49
N SER A 64 -3.96 -9.93 0.33
CA SER A 64 -4.66 -8.83 -0.35
C SER A 64 -5.05 -9.20 -1.77
N TRP A 65 -4.11 -9.75 -2.56
CA TRP A 65 -4.40 -10.20 -3.92
C TRP A 65 -5.46 -11.30 -3.96
N THR A 66 -5.37 -12.30 -3.06
CA THR A 66 -6.35 -13.38 -2.98
C THR A 66 -7.75 -12.83 -2.71
N LEU A 67 -7.89 -11.92 -1.75
CA LEU A 67 -9.18 -11.34 -1.40
C LEU A 67 -9.72 -10.43 -2.50
N ALA A 68 -8.87 -9.62 -3.12
CA ALA A 68 -9.23 -8.78 -4.26
C ALA A 68 -9.74 -9.62 -5.44
N GLU A 69 -9.08 -10.75 -5.72
CA GLU A 69 -9.50 -11.65 -6.79
C GLU A 69 -10.85 -12.33 -6.49
N LEU A 70 -11.12 -12.68 -5.23
CA LEU A 70 -12.42 -13.18 -4.81
C LEU A 70 -13.52 -12.11 -5.00
N VAL A 71 -13.25 -10.85 -4.63
CA VAL A 71 -14.17 -9.73 -4.89
C VAL A 71 -14.42 -9.57 -6.39
N ARG A 72 -13.35 -9.58 -7.21
CA ARG A 72 -13.46 -9.46 -8.67
C ARG A 72 -14.36 -10.54 -9.28
N ILE A 73 -14.31 -11.77 -8.75
CA ILE A 73 -15.06 -12.93 -9.27
C ILE A 73 -16.48 -13.01 -8.72
N PHE A 74 -16.69 -12.69 -7.45
CA PHE A 74 -17.95 -12.98 -6.73
C PHE A 74 -18.73 -11.74 -6.26
N HIS A 75 -18.34 -10.52 -6.64
CA HIS A 75 -19.10 -9.33 -6.28
C HIS A 75 -20.55 -9.41 -6.80
N ASN A 76 -21.49 -8.92 -5.99
CA ASN A 76 -22.90 -8.75 -6.36
C ASN A 76 -23.33 -7.28 -6.19
N VAL A 77 -22.38 -6.38 -6.40
CA VAL A 77 -22.54 -4.92 -6.34
C VAL A 77 -22.28 -4.33 -7.72
N LYS A 78 -22.42 -3.01 -7.88
CA LYS A 78 -22.04 -2.36 -9.13
C LYS A 78 -20.53 -2.46 -9.35
N THR A 79 -20.11 -2.46 -10.62
CA THR A 79 -18.70 -2.62 -11.00
C THR A 79 -17.79 -1.57 -10.39
N ASP A 80 -18.23 -0.32 -10.29
CA ASP A 80 -17.51 0.79 -9.64
C ASP A 80 -17.28 0.53 -8.15
N GLN A 81 -18.28 -0.04 -7.46
CA GLN A 81 -18.17 -0.42 -6.05
C GLN A 81 -17.21 -1.59 -5.85
N ALA A 82 -17.26 -2.59 -6.74
CA ALA A 82 -16.34 -3.72 -6.71
C ALA A 82 -14.90 -3.28 -7.01
N GLU A 83 -14.70 -2.38 -7.97
CA GLU A 83 -13.41 -1.80 -8.30
C GLU A 83 -12.85 -0.99 -7.13
N ALA A 84 -13.67 -0.16 -6.47
CA ALA A 84 -13.26 0.56 -5.27
C ALA A 84 -12.83 -0.40 -4.13
N ALA A 85 -13.55 -1.52 -3.95
CA ALA A 85 -13.19 -2.54 -2.96
C ALA A 85 -11.88 -3.25 -3.31
N VAL A 86 -11.67 -3.63 -4.58
CA VAL A 86 -10.40 -4.20 -5.07
C VAL A 86 -9.26 -3.23 -4.83
N ASN A 87 -9.41 -1.96 -5.23
CA ASN A 87 -8.41 -0.92 -5.04
C ASN A 87 -8.05 -0.75 -3.55
N GLY A 88 -9.04 -0.70 -2.66
CA GLY A 88 -8.80 -0.58 -1.21
C GLY A 88 -8.15 -1.82 -0.55
N LEU A 89 -8.22 -2.99 -1.18
CA LEU A 89 -7.55 -4.21 -0.72
C LEU A 89 -6.08 -4.26 -1.13
N VAL A 90 -5.75 -3.72 -2.30
CA VAL A 90 -4.39 -3.71 -2.84
C VAL A 90 -3.62 -2.42 -2.52
N GLU A 91 -4.31 -1.35 -2.11
CA GLU A 91 -3.68 -0.10 -1.67
C GLU A 91 -2.80 -0.35 -0.43
N ARG A 92 -1.64 0.31 -0.38
CA ARG A 92 -0.79 0.31 0.83
C ARG A 92 -1.56 0.98 1.95
N LYS A 93 -1.86 0.27 3.03
CA LYS A 93 -2.47 0.86 4.23
C LYS A 93 -1.38 1.41 5.14
N THR A 94 -1.22 2.72 5.14
CA THR A 94 -0.44 3.43 6.16
C THR A 94 -1.39 3.77 7.32
N PRO A 95 -1.23 3.21 8.53
CA PRO A 95 -2.16 3.43 9.65
C PRO A 95 -2.27 4.90 10.09
N LEU A 96 -1.31 5.73 9.67
CA LEU A 96 -1.30 7.18 9.89
C LEU A 96 -2.18 7.96 8.91
N ILE A 97 -2.79 7.33 7.90
CA ILE A 97 -3.70 7.98 6.96
C ILE A 97 -5.11 7.40 7.11
N TRP A 98 -6.05 8.27 7.45
CA TRP A 98 -7.47 7.95 7.51
C TRP A 98 -8.18 8.46 6.27
N SER A 99 -9.10 7.67 5.73
CA SER A 99 -9.94 8.06 4.59
C SER A 99 -11.42 7.84 4.91
N VAL A 100 -12.25 8.85 4.65
CA VAL A 100 -13.72 8.80 4.76
C VAL A 100 -14.35 9.55 3.60
N GLY A 101 -15.10 8.85 2.74
CA GLY A 101 -15.62 9.44 1.51
C GLY A 101 -14.49 9.99 0.63
N THR A 102 -14.53 11.30 0.32
CA THR A 102 -13.48 12.01 -0.41
C THR A 102 -12.40 12.61 0.48
N ALA A 103 -12.60 12.60 1.81
CA ALA A 103 -11.64 13.16 2.74
C ALA A 103 -10.54 12.15 3.04
N ARG A 104 -9.29 12.60 2.92
CA ARG A 104 -8.09 11.89 3.38
C ARG A 104 -7.39 12.76 4.40
N ARG A 105 -6.94 12.19 5.52
CA ARG A 105 -6.32 12.93 6.63
C ARG A 105 -5.12 12.17 7.16
N VAL A 106 -4.04 12.90 7.43
CA VAL A 106 -2.93 12.37 8.24
C VAL A 106 -3.33 12.51 9.71
N LEU A 107 -3.31 11.40 10.44
CA LEU A 107 -3.81 11.32 11.82
C LEU A 107 -2.83 11.86 12.87
N ASP A 108 -1.54 11.98 12.53
CA ASP A 108 -0.53 12.59 13.40
C ASP A 108 -0.51 14.11 13.16
N ALA A 109 -1.17 14.85 14.05
CA ALA A 109 -1.28 16.31 13.97
C ALA A 109 0.04 17.03 14.24
N ASP A 110 0.99 16.39 14.95
CA ASP A 110 2.31 16.96 15.24
C ASP A 110 3.29 16.76 14.09
N MET A 111 2.92 15.95 13.08
CA MET A 111 3.74 15.69 11.91
C MET A 111 3.89 16.95 11.06
N THR A 112 5.11 17.23 10.61
CA THR A 112 5.37 18.40 9.77
C THR A 112 4.61 18.31 8.45
N ALA A 113 4.20 19.45 7.88
CA ALA A 113 3.51 19.46 6.59
C ALA A 113 4.32 18.74 5.48
N SER A 114 5.65 18.81 5.52
CA SER A 114 6.51 18.06 4.58
C SER A 114 6.42 16.55 4.75
N ASP A 115 6.45 16.07 5.99
CA ASP A 115 6.32 14.64 6.29
C ASP A 115 4.91 14.13 5.96
N GLN A 116 3.87 14.92 6.28
CA GLN A 116 2.48 14.61 5.92
C GLN A 116 2.32 14.51 4.38
N THR A 117 2.87 15.45 3.63
CA THR A 117 2.87 15.42 2.15
C THR A 117 3.57 14.16 1.61
N LEU A 118 4.75 13.81 2.15
CA LEU A 118 5.47 12.62 1.72
C LEU A 118 4.70 11.34 2.03
N LEU A 119 4.07 11.27 3.20
CA LEU A 119 3.26 10.13 3.61
C LEU A 119 2.07 9.91 2.67
N LEU A 120 1.36 10.99 2.31
CA LEU A 120 0.24 10.94 1.37
C LEU A 120 0.69 10.49 -0.03
N LEU A 121 1.80 11.07 -0.52
CA LEU A 121 2.35 10.71 -1.83
C LEU A 121 2.91 9.28 -1.86
N HIS A 122 3.42 8.77 -0.73
CA HIS A 122 3.88 7.38 -0.61
C HIS A 122 2.74 6.37 -0.66
N GLN A 123 1.56 6.74 -0.16
CA GLN A 123 0.37 5.90 -0.27
C GLN A 123 -0.23 5.93 -1.68
N ALA A 124 -0.10 7.05 -2.39
CA ALA A 124 -0.63 7.19 -3.74
C ALA A 124 0.07 6.25 -4.74
N THR A 125 -0.73 5.67 -5.65
CA THR A 125 -0.24 4.82 -6.75
C THR A 125 0.28 5.62 -7.95
N GLY A 126 0.30 6.95 -7.86
CA GLY A 126 0.67 7.84 -8.95
C GLY A 126 0.68 9.32 -8.53
N TRP A 127 0.46 10.20 -9.51
CA TRP A 127 0.44 11.64 -9.29
C TRP A 127 -0.74 12.06 -8.41
N MET A 128 -0.50 12.95 -7.46
CA MET A 128 -1.55 13.63 -6.70
C MET A 128 -1.61 15.11 -7.05
N SER A 129 -2.81 15.68 -7.12
CA SER A 129 -2.97 17.11 -7.35
C SER A 129 -2.54 17.91 -6.10
N GLU A 130 -2.03 19.12 -6.31
CA GLU A 130 -1.71 20.05 -5.23
C GLU A 130 -2.95 20.35 -4.37
N ALA A 131 -4.12 20.45 -4.98
CA ALA A 131 -5.38 20.71 -4.30
C ALA A 131 -5.75 19.57 -3.33
N ASP A 132 -5.63 18.33 -3.78
CA ASP A 132 -5.92 17.15 -2.94
C ASP A 132 -4.94 17.04 -1.79
N LEU A 133 -3.65 17.28 -2.05
CA LEU A 133 -2.63 17.28 -1.01
C LEU A 133 -2.92 18.35 0.05
N LEU A 134 -3.18 19.59 -0.39
CA LEU A 134 -3.46 20.71 0.50
C LEU A 134 -4.72 20.48 1.34
N ASN A 135 -5.78 19.97 0.73
CA ASN A 135 -7.01 19.59 1.43
C ASN A 135 -6.77 18.43 2.42
N SER A 136 -5.86 17.51 2.10
CA SER A 136 -5.60 16.34 2.95
C SER A 136 -4.81 16.66 4.21
N ILE A 137 -3.95 17.68 4.17
CA ILE A 137 -3.14 18.15 5.31
C ILE A 137 -3.69 19.42 5.98
N GLU A 138 -4.82 19.93 5.48
CA GLU A 138 -5.48 21.14 5.99
C GLU A 138 -4.57 22.38 6.06
N TYR A 139 -3.66 22.52 5.10
CA TYR A 139 -2.72 23.64 5.07
C TYR A 139 -3.43 24.93 4.64
N SER A 140 -3.32 25.98 5.46
CA SER A 140 -4.13 27.19 5.32
C SER A 140 -3.82 28.04 4.08
N ASN A 141 -2.57 28.05 3.60
CA ASN A 141 -2.15 28.92 2.50
C ASN A 141 -1.50 28.14 1.34
N PRO A 142 -2.15 28.09 0.15
CA PRO A 142 -1.62 27.38 -1.03
C PRO A 142 -0.27 27.88 -1.55
N SER A 143 -0.05 29.20 -1.53
CA SER A 143 1.21 29.78 -2.02
C SER A 143 2.37 29.44 -1.10
N VAL A 144 2.14 29.47 0.22
CA VAL A 144 3.14 29.08 1.21
C VAL A 144 3.40 27.58 1.15
N TYR A 145 2.35 26.76 0.99
CA TYR A 145 2.51 25.32 0.82
C TYR A 145 3.38 24.98 -0.40
N ARG A 146 3.12 25.64 -1.53
CA ARG A 146 3.90 25.45 -2.75
C ARG A 146 5.37 25.83 -2.60
N ALA A 147 5.64 27.01 -2.05
CA ALA A 147 6.99 27.54 -1.90
C ALA A 147 7.78 26.85 -0.78
N GLY A 148 7.13 26.59 0.35
CA GLY A 148 7.76 26.09 1.57
C GLY A 148 7.83 24.57 1.65
N VAL A 149 6.82 23.85 1.14
CA VAL A 149 6.74 22.38 1.23
C VAL A 149 7.09 21.74 -0.10
N LEU A 150 6.30 21.95 -1.15
CA LEU A 150 6.48 21.25 -2.42
C LEU A 150 7.81 21.59 -3.09
N ALA A 151 8.16 22.88 -3.18
CA ALA A 151 9.43 23.30 -3.77
C ALA A 151 10.64 22.82 -2.95
N SER A 152 10.55 22.80 -1.62
CA SER A 152 11.61 22.30 -0.73
C SER A 152 11.81 20.79 -0.89
N LEU A 153 10.73 20.01 -0.88
CA LEU A 153 10.77 18.56 -1.08
C LEU A 153 11.29 18.20 -2.47
N HIS A 154 10.90 18.96 -3.50
CA HIS A 154 11.38 18.78 -4.87
C HIS A 154 12.88 19.08 -4.98
N LYS A 155 13.33 20.19 -4.38
CA LYS A 155 14.76 20.54 -4.31
C LYS A 155 15.57 19.48 -3.58
N ALA A 156 15.02 18.90 -2.51
CA ALA A 156 15.61 17.79 -1.77
C ALA A 156 15.51 16.43 -2.49
N ARG A 157 14.99 16.40 -3.72
CA ARG A 157 14.79 15.20 -4.55
C ARG A 157 13.88 14.13 -3.94
N LYS A 158 13.07 14.48 -2.94
CA LYS A 158 12.11 13.54 -2.32
C LYS A 158 10.82 13.40 -3.12
N ILE A 159 10.50 14.38 -3.97
CA ILE A 159 9.35 14.35 -4.88
C ILE A 159 9.71 14.94 -6.24
N GLU A 160 8.96 14.59 -7.26
CA GLU A 160 8.82 15.37 -8.48
C GLU A 160 7.60 16.29 -8.34
N TYR A 161 7.77 17.60 -8.58
CA TYR A 161 6.66 18.56 -8.51
C TYR A 161 6.50 19.28 -9.85
N ASP A 162 5.46 18.91 -10.58
CA ASP A 162 5.06 19.52 -11.83
C ASP A 162 4.27 20.80 -11.52
N ARG A 163 4.96 21.94 -11.62
CA ARG A 163 4.38 23.27 -11.38
C ARG A 163 3.27 23.61 -12.37
N THR A 164 3.40 23.17 -13.62
CA THR A 164 2.44 23.48 -14.68
C THR A 164 1.17 22.67 -14.50
N GLY A 165 1.32 21.36 -14.28
CA GLY A 165 0.21 20.44 -14.00
C GLY A 165 -0.31 20.50 -12.56
N LYS A 166 0.32 21.30 -11.68
CA LYS A 166 0.01 21.43 -10.24
C LYS A 166 -0.17 20.08 -9.55
N ARG A 167 0.81 19.20 -9.72
CA ARG A 167 0.76 17.83 -9.21
C ARG A 167 2.13 17.37 -8.74
N ALA A 168 2.16 16.45 -7.78
CA ALA A 168 3.39 15.89 -7.24
C ALA A 168 3.37 14.36 -7.29
N HIS A 169 4.55 13.77 -7.38
CA HIS A 169 4.77 12.33 -7.30
C HIS A 169 5.97 12.05 -6.41
N ILE A 170 5.89 11.02 -5.56
CA ILE A 170 7.02 10.66 -4.70
C ILE A 170 8.18 10.08 -5.52
N SER A 171 9.41 10.39 -5.13
CA SER A 171 10.60 9.76 -5.72
C SER A 171 10.98 8.49 -4.93
N PRO A 172 11.90 7.66 -5.45
CA PRO A 172 12.46 6.54 -4.68
C PRO A 172 13.11 6.98 -3.35
N THR A 173 13.80 8.13 -3.32
CA THR A 173 14.43 8.64 -2.09
C THR A 173 13.43 9.22 -1.09
N GLY A 174 12.32 9.79 -1.58
CA GLY A 174 11.19 10.16 -0.74
C GLY A 174 10.55 8.93 -0.10
N SER A 175 10.35 7.87 -0.88
CA SER A 175 9.78 6.61 -0.41
C SER A 175 10.65 5.97 0.66
N ASP A 176 11.96 5.88 0.43
CA ASP A 176 12.93 5.36 1.40
C ASP A 176 12.90 6.15 2.73
N TYR A 177 12.80 7.47 2.66
CA TYR A 177 12.68 8.31 3.85
C TYR A 177 11.39 8.01 4.63
N VAL A 178 10.25 7.89 3.94
CA VAL A 178 8.96 7.57 4.57
C VAL A 178 9.04 6.21 5.26
N GLU A 179 9.56 5.19 4.56
CA GLU A 179 9.70 3.83 5.09
C GLU A 179 10.63 3.77 6.30
N LYS A 180 11.76 4.48 6.29
CA LYS A 180 12.75 4.44 7.39
C LYS A 180 12.42 5.35 8.57
N THR A 181 11.80 6.51 8.30
CA THR A 181 11.71 7.60 9.28
C THR A 181 10.29 7.78 9.80
N LEU A 182 9.28 7.63 8.93
CA LEU A 182 7.89 7.95 9.27
C LEU A 182 7.07 6.70 9.63
N ILE A 183 7.29 5.58 8.93
CA ILE A 183 6.53 4.33 9.09
C ILE A 183 7.34 3.24 9.80
N GLY A 184 8.67 3.28 9.65
CA GLY A 184 9.58 2.34 10.29
C GLY A 184 9.38 2.32 11.81
N PRO A 185 9.75 1.21 12.49
CA PRO A 185 9.62 1.15 13.95
C PRO A 185 10.35 2.36 14.53
N ARG A 186 9.61 3.24 15.24
CA ARG A 186 10.21 4.30 16.04
C ARG A 186 11.28 3.63 16.89
N MET A 187 12.56 3.79 16.52
CA MET A 187 13.64 3.39 17.43
C MET A 187 13.42 4.25 18.66
N ALA A 188 12.93 3.62 19.72
CA ALA A 188 12.79 4.24 21.02
C ALA A 188 14.19 4.67 21.48
N LEU A 189 14.52 5.93 21.25
CA LEU A 189 15.59 6.68 21.88
C LEU A 189 15.03 8.10 22.01
N LYS A 190 14.75 8.65 23.19
CA LYS A 190 15.54 8.65 24.42
C LYS A 190 14.62 8.83 25.65
N LYS A 191 14.96 8.20 26.76
CA LYS A 191 15.00 8.89 28.05
C LYS A 191 16.45 9.19 28.36
#